data_AF-A0A0V1PQN7-F1
#
_entry.id   AF-A0A0V1PQN7-F1
#
_cell.length_a   1.000
_cell.length_b   1.000
_cell.length_c   1.000
_cell.angle_alpha   90.00
_cell.angle_beta   90.00
_cell.angle_gamma   90.00
#
_symmetry.space_group_name_H-M   'P 1'
#
loop_
_entity.id
_entity.type
_entity.pdbx_description
1 polymer ?
#
loop_
_entity_poly.entity_id
_entity_poly.type
_entity_poly.pdbx_seq_one_letter_code
_entity_poly.pdbx_strand_id
1 'polypeptide(L)'
;VYGYEYLNDDDDGYLTWYVGMDPTLTVHAKSLGPNGNIGRRLLSKEPMSLVMNFGISNNWAYIDWNALHFPLTMRIDHVRIYQPEDAINLTCDPDDYPTYDYIEAHPKAYQDNNLTSWSETGYDWPKNSLVHNC
;
A
#
# COMPACT_ATOMS: atom_id res chain seq x y z
N VAL A 1 -1.20 18.02 -11.54
CA VAL A 1 -0.43 17.27 -10.52
C VAL A 1 -1.42 16.43 -9.76
N TYR A 2 -1.13 15.15 -9.56
CA TYR A 2 -1.91 14.28 -8.69
C TYR A 2 -1.02 13.90 -7.52
N GLY A 3 -1.60 13.80 -6.34
CA GLY A 3 -0.86 13.45 -5.14
C GLY A 3 -1.79 13.03 -4.03
N TYR A 4 -1.20 12.45 -2.99
CA TYR A 4 -1.87 12.22 -1.74
C TYR A 4 -0.89 12.49 -0.60
N GLU A 5 -1.45 12.87 0.54
CA GLU A 5 -0.74 13.04 1.80
C GLU A 5 -1.30 12.04 2.80
N TYR A 6 -0.41 11.41 3.56
CA TYR A 6 -0.72 10.24 4.34
C TYR A 6 -0.05 10.31 5.71
N LEU A 7 -0.85 10.18 6.77
CA LEU A 7 -0.39 10.02 8.14
C LEU A 7 -1.11 8.82 8.76
N ASN A 8 -0.34 7.84 9.24
CA ASN A 8 -0.83 6.54 9.71
C ASN A 8 -1.09 6.47 11.22
N ASP A 9 -1.12 7.62 11.91
CA ASP A 9 -1.42 7.69 13.34
C ASP A 9 -2.82 7.13 13.64
N ASP A 10 -2.96 6.47 14.79
CA ASP A 10 -4.22 5.83 15.14
C ASP A 10 -5.32 6.88 15.36
N ASP A 11 -5.04 7.99 16.02
CA ASP A 11 -6.08 8.92 16.42
C ASP A 11 -6.19 10.11 15.47
N ASP A 12 -5.07 10.74 15.14
CA ASP A 12 -5.02 11.95 14.30
C ASP A 12 -4.57 11.66 12.85
N GLY A 13 -4.46 10.38 12.48
CA GLY A 13 -4.13 9.96 11.12
C GLY A 13 -5.16 10.37 10.08
N TYR A 14 -4.68 10.56 8.85
CA TYR A 14 -5.51 10.93 7.71
C TYR A 14 -4.89 10.51 6.38
N LEU A 15 -5.72 10.47 5.34
CA LEU A 15 -5.31 10.34 3.95
C LEU A 15 -6.08 11.37 3.12
N THR A 16 -5.35 12.32 2.54
CA THR A 16 -5.93 13.38 1.70
C THR A 16 -5.45 13.22 0.27
N TRP A 17 -6.36 13.22 -0.70
CA TRP A 17 -6.04 13.23 -2.13
C TRP A 17 -6.14 14.63 -2.69
N TYR A 18 -5.27 14.93 -3.66
CA TYR A 18 -5.15 16.25 -4.28
C TYR A 18 -5.23 16.17 -5.80
N VAL A 19 -5.88 17.17 -6.40
CA VAL A 19 -5.80 17.48 -7.83
C VAL A 19 -5.29 18.91 -7.98
N GLY A 20 -4.07 19.06 -8.49
CA GLY A 20 -3.37 20.35 -8.44
C GLY A 20 -2.97 20.69 -7.01
N MET A 21 -3.42 21.84 -6.53
CA MET A 21 -3.25 22.27 -5.12
C MET A 21 -4.51 22.04 -4.27
N ASP A 22 -5.60 21.59 -4.88
CA ASP A 22 -6.89 21.52 -4.22
C ASP A 22 -7.11 20.11 -3.63
N PRO A 23 -7.44 20.01 -2.32
CA PRO A 23 -7.84 18.74 -1.73
C PRO A 23 -9.20 18.30 -2.27
N THR A 24 -9.34 17.03 -2.63
CA THR A 24 -10.57 16.48 -3.23
C THR A 24 -11.33 15.56 -2.27
N LEU A 25 -10.60 14.74 -1.51
CA LEU A 25 -11.15 13.82 -0.53
C LEU A 25 -10.18 13.73 0.64
N THR A 26 -10.70 13.70 1.87
CA THR A 26 -9.94 13.37 3.07
C THR A 26 -10.66 12.28 3.84
N VAL A 27 -9.92 11.23 4.18
CA VAL A 27 -10.38 10.18 5.09
C VAL A 27 -9.59 10.32 6.39
N HIS A 28 -10.29 10.52 7.50
CA HIS A 28 -9.67 10.58 8.83
C HIS A 28 -9.70 9.20 9.50
N ALA A 29 -8.69 8.89 10.32
CA ALA A 29 -8.62 7.63 11.07
C ALA A 29 -9.84 7.40 11.99
N LYS A 30 -10.47 8.49 12.46
CA LYS A 30 -11.72 8.45 13.25
C LYS A 30 -12.94 7.99 12.45
N SER A 31 -12.91 8.14 11.12
CA SER A 31 -13.97 7.65 10.22
C SER A 31 -13.94 6.13 10.06
N LEU A 32 -12.83 5.47 10.41
CA LEU A 32 -12.60 4.03 10.24
C LEU A 32 -12.83 3.24 11.54
N GLY A 33 -13.90 3.60 12.26
CA GLY A 33 -14.29 2.99 13.53
C GLY A 33 -14.70 1.51 13.42
N PRO A 34 -14.87 0.84 14.58
CA PRO A 34 -15.39 -0.52 14.63
C PRO A 34 -16.82 -0.60 14.09
N ASN A 35 -17.18 -1.72 13.47
CA ASN A 35 -18.55 -1.99 13.03
C ASN A 35 -18.85 -3.50 13.07
N GLY A 36 -19.95 -3.87 13.75
CA GLY A 36 -20.36 -5.26 13.96
C GLY A 36 -19.30 -6.03 14.74
N ASN A 37 -18.86 -7.16 14.16
CA ASN A 37 -17.80 -8.00 14.73
C ASN A 37 -16.38 -7.60 14.26
N ILE A 38 -16.24 -6.48 13.56
CA ILE A 38 -14.96 -6.00 13.06
C ILE A 38 -14.52 -4.81 13.90
N GLY A 39 -13.30 -4.91 14.46
CA GLY A 39 -12.66 -3.83 15.21
C GLY A 39 -12.37 -2.59 14.36
N ARG A 40 -11.66 -1.63 14.95
CA ARG A 40 -11.21 -0.43 14.24
C ARG A 40 -10.34 -0.84 13.04
N ARG A 41 -10.52 -0.17 11.90
CA ARG A 41 -9.65 -0.35 10.73
C ARG A 41 -8.61 0.75 10.77
N LEU A 42 -7.35 0.37 10.85
CA LEU A 42 -6.26 1.34 10.90
C LEU A 42 -5.91 1.78 9.49
N LEU A 43 -5.42 3.00 9.35
CA LEU A 43 -4.67 3.39 8.17
C LEU A 43 -3.42 2.49 8.09
N SER A 44 -3.02 2.09 6.88
CA SER A 44 -1.94 1.11 6.66
C SER A 44 -0.61 1.47 7.33
N LYS A 45 -0.29 0.84 8.45
CA LYS A 45 1.00 1.06 9.13
C LYS A 45 2.16 0.33 8.46
N GLU A 46 1.87 -0.54 7.51
CA GLU A 46 2.86 -1.32 6.77
C GLU A 46 3.56 -0.46 5.71
N PRO A 47 4.83 -0.78 5.38
CA PRO A 47 5.53 -0.17 4.25
C PRO A 47 4.73 -0.31 2.94
N MET A 48 4.60 0.79 2.19
CA MET A 48 3.87 0.82 0.92
C MET A 48 4.80 1.11 -0.24
N SER A 49 4.44 0.62 -1.44
CA SER A 49 5.10 0.98 -2.69
C SER A 49 4.20 1.84 -3.57
N LEU A 50 4.80 2.75 -4.34
CA LEU A 50 4.06 3.55 -5.33
C LEU A 50 3.97 2.77 -6.64
N VAL A 51 2.75 2.41 -7.04
CA VAL A 51 2.48 1.76 -8.32
C VAL A 51 1.83 2.77 -9.27
N MET A 52 2.43 2.98 -10.44
CA MET A 52 1.87 3.78 -11.53
C MET A 52 1.73 2.91 -12.77
N ASN A 53 0.51 2.49 -13.07
CA ASN A 53 0.20 1.58 -14.16
C ASN A 53 -0.70 2.23 -15.23
N PHE A 54 -0.56 1.78 -16.47
CA PHE A 54 -1.48 2.13 -17.55
C PHE A 54 -2.12 0.84 -18.08
N GLY A 55 -3.27 0.49 -17.49
CA GLY A 55 -3.97 -0.76 -17.75
C GLY A 55 -5.34 -0.55 -18.39
N ILE A 56 -5.88 -1.63 -18.96
CA ILE A 56 -7.23 -1.68 -19.53
C ILE A 56 -7.90 -2.99 -19.07
N SER A 57 -9.17 -2.92 -18.64
CA SER A 57 -9.92 -4.10 -18.20
C SER A 57 -11.43 -3.87 -18.34
N ASN A 58 -12.14 -4.85 -18.91
CA ASN A 58 -13.60 -4.86 -19.00
C ASN A 58 -14.29 -4.93 -17.63
N ASN A 59 -13.55 -5.24 -16.55
CA ASN A 59 -14.10 -5.32 -15.20
C ASN A 59 -14.13 -3.96 -14.47
N TRP A 60 -13.46 -2.92 -14.99
CA TRP A 60 -13.40 -1.59 -14.37
C TRP A 60 -14.40 -0.61 -15.01
N ALA A 61 -14.53 -0.65 -16.34
CA ALA A 61 -15.42 0.21 -17.11
C ALA A 61 -15.74 -0.41 -18.47
N TYR A 62 -16.79 0.09 -19.13
CA TYR A 62 -17.07 -0.24 -20.53
C TYR A 62 -15.96 0.28 -21.44
N ILE A 63 -15.53 -0.54 -22.40
CA ILE A 63 -14.47 -0.19 -23.37
C ILE A 63 -15.08 0.01 -24.75
N ASP A 64 -15.01 1.24 -25.27
CA ASP A 64 -15.26 1.52 -26.68
C ASP A 64 -14.00 1.27 -27.50
N TRP A 65 -13.87 0.05 -28.02
CA TRP A 65 -12.71 -0.39 -28.78
C TRP A 65 -12.50 0.38 -30.09
N ASN A 66 -13.56 0.92 -30.69
CA ASN A 66 -13.45 1.65 -31.95
C ASN A 66 -12.83 3.05 -31.77
N ALA A 67 -12.92 3.60 -30.56
CA ALA A 67 -12.32 4.88 -30.20
C ALA A 67 -10.82 4.77 -29.81
N LEU A 68 -10.28 3.55 -29.68
CA LEU A 68 -8.90 3.33 -29.26
C LEU A 68 -7.95 3.18 -30.46
N HIS A 69 -6.87 3.97 -30.45
CA HIS A 69 -5.80 3.89 -31.45
C HIS A 69 -4.48 3.57 -30.76
N PHE A 70 -3.96 2.37 -31.00
CA PHE A 70 -2.72 1.90 -30.41
C PHE A 70 -1.50 2.29 -31.26
N PRO A 71 -0.32 2.55 -30.63
CA PRO A 71 -0.07 2.48 -29.19
C PRO A 71 -0.58 3.72 -28.43
N LEU A 72 -1.16 3.49 -27.25
CA LEU A 72 -1.51 4.53 -26.29
C LEU A 72 -0.36 4.70 -25.29
N THR A 73 -0.17 5.91 -24.77
CA THR A 73 0.96 6.19 -23.87
C THR A 73 0.52 7.06 -22.70
N MET A 74 0.79 6.59 -21.48
CA MET A 74 0.77 7.41 -20.27
C MET A 74 2.17 8.00 -20.06
N ARG A 75 2.28 9.33 -19.93
CA ARG A 75 3.55 10.02 -19.69
C ARG A 75 3.58 10.55 -18.26
N ILE A 76 4.69 10.30 -17.57
CA ILE A 76 4.97 10.79 -16.22
C ILE A 76 6.22 11.65 -16.32
N ASP A 77 6.10 12.94 -16.00
CA ASP A 77 7.20 13.88 -16.08
C ASP A 77 8.15 13.72 -14.89
N HIS A 78 7.61 13.70 -13.68
CA HIS A 78 8.37 13.52 -12.46
C HIS A 78 7.52 12.94 -11.32
N VAL A 79 8.20 12.43 -10.31
CA VAL A 79 7.62 11.97 -9.04
C VAL A 79 8.32 12.73 -7.92
N ARG A 80 7.54 13.18 -6.93
CA ARG A 80 8.06 13.84 -5.73
C ARG A 80 7.54 13.09 -4.51
N ILE A 81 8.46 12.73 -3.62
CA ILE A 81 8.18 12.07 -2.35
C ILE A 81 8.68 13.00 -1.26
N TYR A 82 7.82 13.28 -0.29
CA TYR A 82 8.13 14.16 0.83
C TYR A 82 8.07 13.34 2.11
N GLN A 83 8.96 13.65 3.04
CA GLN A 83 8.92 13.16 4.42
C GLN A 83 8.90 14.38 5.34
N PRO A 84 8.23 14.29 6.51
CA PRO A 84 8.33 15.35 7.53
C PRO A 84 9.79 15.56 7.92
N GLU A 85 10.19 16.83 8.14
CA GLU A 85 11.59 17.19 8.42
C GLU A 85 12.12 16.55 9.72
N ASP A 86 11.22 16.28 10.67
CA ASP A 86 11.48 15.67 11.97
C ASP A 86 11.27 14.15 12.00
N ALA A 87 10.82 13.54 10.90
CA ALA A 87 10.52 12.11 10.81
C ALA A 87 11.10 11.47 9.54
N ILE A 88 12.33 11.85 9.18
CA ILE A 88 13.03 11.28 8.03
C ILE A 88 13.50 9.86 8.38
N ASN A 89 12.97 8.87 7.65
CA ASN A 89 13.41 7.49 7.78
C ASN A 89 13.61 6.86 6.39
N LEU A 90 14.82 6.35 6.15
CA LEU A 90 15.23 5.72 4.89
C LEU A 90 15.73 4.28 5.14
N THR A 91 15.12 3.57 6.08
CA THR A 91 15.38 2.15 6.34
C THR A 91 14.21 1.27 5.92
N CYS A 92 14.51 0.04 5.51
CA CYS A 92 13.51 -1.01 5.31
C CYS A 92 13.21 -1.79 6.61
N ASP A 93 13.89 -1.45 7.71
CA ASP A 93 13.85 -2.15 9.00
C ASP A 93 13.72 -1.17 10.17
N PRO A 94 12.56 -0.51 10.34
CA PRO A 94 12.37 0.45 11.40
C PRO A 94 12.13 -0.26 12.75
N ASP A 95 12.51 0.37 13.87
CA ASP A 95 12.44 -0.23 15.21
C ASP A 95 11.03 -0.67 15.63
N ASP A 96 9.99 0.00 15.13
CA ASP A 96 8.58 -0.29 15.39
C ASP A 96 8.00 -1.40 14.49
N TYR A 97 8.63 -1.66 13.34
CA TYR A 97 8.26 -2.72 12.40
C TYR A 97 9.50 -3.42 11.82
N PRO A 98 10.27 -4.15 12.65
CA PRO A 98 11.45 -4.85 12.18
C PRO A 98 11.03 -6.02 11.29
N THR A 99 11.51 -6.02 10.05
CA THR A 99 11.18 -7.05 9.05
C THR A 99 12.41 -7.69 8.42
N TYR A 100 13.61 -7.10 8.60
CA TYR A 100 14.83 -7.55 7.96
C TYR A 100 15.16 -9.01 8.27
N ASP A 101 15.25 -9.36 9.56
CA ASP A 101 15.59 -10.71 9.98
C ASP A 101 14.57 -11.75 9.47
N TYR A 102 13.30 -11.38 9.42
CA TYR A 102 12.25 -12.26 8.91
C TYR A 102 12.39 -12.49 7.40
N ILE A 103 12.62 -11.42 6.62
CA ILE A 103 12.81 -11.51 5.17
C ILE A 103 14.06 -12.33 4.83
N GLU A 104 15.17 -12.09 5.52
CA GLU A 104 16.43 -12.83 5.34
C GLU A 104 16.30 -14.32 5.72
N ALA A 105 15.43 -14.65 6.68
CA ALA A 105 15.13 -16.04 7.01
C ALA A 105 14.22 -16.73 5.96
N HIS A 106 13.51 -15.97 5.12
CA HIS A 106 12.52 -16.47 4.15
C HIS A 106 12.77 -16.01 2.70
N PRO A 107 14.00 -16.14 2.15
CA PRO A 107 14.36 -15.52 0.87
C PRO A 107 13.50 -16.00 -0.31
N LYS A 108 13.03 -17.26 -0.32
CA LYS A 108 12.15 -17.76 -1.38
C LYS A 108 10.84 -16.97 -1.48
N ALA A 109 10.28 -16.56 -0.34
CA ALA A 109 9.01 -15.83 -0.32
C ALA A 109 9.16 -14.39 -0.82
N TYR A 110 10.32 -13.78 -0.62
CA TYR A 110 10.53 -12.34 -0.85
C TYR A 110 11.42 -12.01 -2.05
N GLN A 111 12.12 -13.00 -2.62
CA GLN A 111 13.05 -12.79 -3.75
C GLN A 111 12.65 -13.55 -5.02
N ASP A 112 11.73 -14.53 -4.95
CA ASP A 112 11.26 -15.29 -6.11
C ASP A 112 9.86 -14.81 -6.54
N ASN A 113 9.82 -14.07 -7.65
CA ASN A 113 8.58 -13.51 -8.20
C ASN A 113 7.67 -14.54 -8.89
N ASN A 114 8.11 -15.79 -9.05
CA ASN A 114 7.29 -16.86 -9.64
C ASN A 114 6.42 -17.56 -8.61
N LEU A 115 6.74 -17.44 -7.31
CA LEU A 115 5.95 -18.03 -6.23
C LEU A 115 4.79 -17.09 -5.92
N THR A 116 3.56 -17.55 -6.15
CA THR A 116 2.35 -16.72 -5.98
C THR A 116 1.52 -17.11 -4.76
N SER A 117 1.91 -18.20 -4.09
CA SER A 117 1.29 -18.67 -2.86
C SER A 117 2.34 -19.07 -1.82
N TRP A 118 2.03 -18.86 -0.54
CA TRP A 118 2.94 -19.21 0.56
C TRP A 118 3.29 -20.71 0.58
N SER A 119 2.35 -21.58 0.19
CA SER A 119 2.57 -23.02 0.12
C SER A 119 3.69 -23.43 -0.84
N GLU A 120 3.97 -22.64 -1.88
CA GLU A 120 5.05 -22.93 -2.84
C GLU A 120 6.44 -22.65 -2.26
N THR A 121 6.53 -21.84 -1.21
CA THR A 121 7.81 -21.46 -0.58
C THR A 121 8.45 -22.63 0.18
N GLY A 122 7.62 -23.56 0.67
CA GLY A 122 8.02 -24.65 1.55
C GLY A 122 8.25 -24.25 2.99
N TYR A 123 7.91 -23.02 3.40
CA TYR A 123 7.94 -22.59 4.79
C TYR A 123 6.64 -22.90 5.52
N ASP A 124 6.74 -23.10 6.84
CA ASP A 124 5.57 -23.24 7.68
C ASP A 124 4.74 -21.94 7.67
N TRP A 125 3.43 -22.07 7.84
CA TRP A 125 2.55 -20.93 7.90
C TRP A 125 2.84 -20.06 9.14
N PRO A 126 2.98 -18.72 9.00
CA PRO A 126 3.24 -17.85 10.13
C PRO A 126 2.11 -17.89 11.16
N LYS A 127 2.48 -18.05 12.43
CA LYS A 127 1.54 -18.15 13.54
C LYS A 127 1.19 -16.76 14.08
N ASN A 128 0.01 -16.67 14.71
CA ASN A 128 -0.47 -15.46 15.40
C ASN A 128 -1.00 -15.83 16.79
N SER A 129 -0.91 -14.89 17.71
CA SER A 129 -1.31 -15.05 19.12
C SER A 129 -2.80 -15.36 19.29
N LEU A 130 -3.66 -14.87 18.39
CA LEU A 130 -5.11 -15.08 18.45
C LEU A 130 -5.51 -16.56 18.25
N VAL A 131 -4.83 -17.28 17.35
CA VAL A 131 -5.18 -18.66 16.99
C VAL A 131 -4.22 -19.67 17.61
N HIS A 132 -2.95 -19.30 17.77
CA HIS A 132 -1.89 -20.25 18.10
C HIS A 132 -1.40 -20.15 19.55
N ASN A 133 -1.94 -19.21 20.34
CA ASN A 133 -1.56 -18.97 21.75
C ASN A 133 -0.03 -18.85 21.96
N CYS A 134 0.65 -18.21 21.01
CA CYS A 134 2.07 -17.88 21.09
C CYS A 134 2.30 -16.46 21.60
#